data_AF-A0A968Q3R8-F1
#
_entry.id   AF-A0A968Q3R8-F1
#
_cell.length_a   1.000
_cell.length_b   1.000
_cell.length_c   1.000
_cell.angle_alpha   90.00
_cell.angle_beta   90.00
_cell.angle_gamma   90.00
#
_symmetry.space_group_name_H-M   'P 1'
#
loop_
_entity.id
_entity.type
_entity.pdbx_description
1 polymer ?
#
loop_
_entity_poly.entity_id
_entity_poly.type
_entity_poly.pdbx_seq_one_letter_code
_entity_poly.pdbx_strand_id
1 'polypeptide(L)'
;MRRGSTSLTRLFKTTPNLFGIEKSIDDRYSPRISAPPVLDKLQQVTANDAIVDPDGKLRRAFLYPMPTGNEGLPSLGLALALVYLKDKGINPQTSAGGLLQLGSKVFVPFETNDGGYIRTDAGGYQILVNYRGSAMKFRNVSVADVLKNRIPDNLMRDRIVLIGAQTPSLNDFFYTPYSSNFSASPIQMSGVEFQANLASQLISTVLDDRPLLKVWTDPLEMLWIVSWAAIGAVTICNCDSGNRCSYYL
;
A
#
# COMPACT_ATOMS: atom_id res chain seq x y z
N MET A 1 -6.23 -14.36 36.33
CA MET A 1 -6.52 -14.33 34.87
C MET A 1 -7.79 -13.53 34.62
N ARG A 2 -7.73 -12.44 33.85
CA ARG A 2 -8.88 -11.57 33.56
C ARG A 2 -9.80 -12.22 32.52
N ARG A 3 -11.12 -12.30 32.79
CA ARG A 3 -12.16 -12.93 31.93
C ARG A 3 -12.12 -12.50 30.45
N GLY A 4 -11.60 -11.30 30.14
CA GLY A 4 -11.44 -10.80 28.77
C GLY A 4 -10.43 -11.61 27.93
N SER A 5 -9.32 -12.08 28.52
CA SER A 5 -8.28 -12.83 27.80
C SER A 5 -8.77 -14.20 27.33
N THR A 6 -9.58 -14.89 28.14
CA THR A 6 -10.17 -16.19 27.78
C THR A 6 -11.18 -16.07 26.64
N SER A 7 -12.00 -15.02 26.66
CA SER A 7 -13.02 -14.78 25.63
C SER A 7 -12.39 -14.44 24.27
N LEU A 8 -11.35 -13.59 24.27
CA LEU A 8 -10.60 -13.24 23.07
C LEU A 8 -9.85 -14.46 22.50
N THR A 9 -9.23 -15.27 23.35
CA THR A 9 -8.55 -16.50 22.93
C THR A 9 -9.53 -17.50 22.32
N ARG A 10 -10.76 -17.59 22.85
CA ARG A 10 -11.81 -18.43 22.26
C ARG A 10 -12.19 -17.90 20.88
N LEU A 11 -12.40 -16.59 20.75
CA LEU A 11 -12.73 -15.96 19.46
C LEU A 11 -11.68 -16.26 18.39
N PHE A 12 -10.39 -16.14 18.74
CA PHE A 12 -9.28 -16.47 17.84
C PHE A 12 -9.35 -17.91 17.35
N LYS A 13 -9.64 -18.86 18.25
CA LYS A 13 -9.74 -20.28 17.89
C LYS A 13 -10.98 -20.65 17.08
N THR A 14 -12.07 -19.90 17.20
CA THR A 14 -13.36 -20.24 16.56
C THR A 14 -13.64 -19.47 15.27
N THR A 15 -12.76 -18.55 14.87
CA THR A 15 -13.00 -17.65 13.72
C THR A 15 -11.94 -17.90 12.63
N PRO A 16 -12.22 -18.75 11.64
CA PRO A 16 -11.22 -19.20 10.65
C PRO A 16 -10.77 -18.10 9.68
N ASN A 17 -11.51 -17.00 9.58
CA ASN A 17 -11.25 -15.85 8.72
C ASN A 17 -10.80 -14.61 9.50
N LEU A 18 -10.33 -14.77 10.74
CA LEU A 18 -9.77 -13.69 11.54
C LEU A 18 -8.24 -13.72 11.46
N PHE A 19 -7.65 -12.63 10.98
CA PHE A 19 -6.21 -12.47 10.87
C PHE A 19 -5.71 -11.45 11.89
N GLY A 20 -4.65 -11.80 12.61
CA GLY A 20 -3.89 -10.89 13.46
C GLY A 20 -2.85 -10.14 12.64
N ILE A 21 -2.43 -8.99 13.15
CA ILE A 21 -1.33 -8.23 12.55
C ILE A 21 -0.07 -8.33 13.40
N GLU A 22 1.08 -8.28 12.75
CA GLU A 22 2.37 -8.00 13.36
C GLU A 22 3.06 -6.84 12.66
N LYS A 23 4.05 -6.26 13.33
CA LYS A 23 5.06 -5.42 12.69
C LYS A 23 6.32 -6.24 12.52
N SER A 24 6.64 -6.61 11.28
CA SER A 24 7.68 -7.58 10.94
C SER A 24 9.08 -6.95 10.83
N ILE A 25 9.17 -5.67 10.47
CA ILE A 25 10.44 -4.94 10.31
C ILE A 25 10.59 -3.89 11.41
N ASP A 26 11.79 -3.79 11.98
CA ASP A 26 12.18 -2.68 12.87
C ASP A 26 12.39 -1.39 12.06
N ASP A 27 11.91 -0.26 12.56
CA ASP A 27 12.28 1.05 12.05
C ASP A 27 12.85 1.94 13.18
N ARG A 28 13.36 3.13 12.82
CA ARG A 28 13.99 4.05 13.79
C ARG A 28 13.06 4.49 14.92
N TYR A 29 11.74 4.38 14.74
CA TYR A 29 10.71 4.92 15.63
C TYR A 29 9.85 3.84 16.27
N SER A 30 9.87 2.60 15.77
CA SER A 30 9.00 1.52 16.22
C SER A 30 9.69 0.16 16.06
N PRO A 31 9.89 -0.58 17.17
CA PRO A 31 10.42 -1.93 17.12
C PRO A 31 9.39 -2.91 16.52
N ARG A 32 9.84 -4.11 16.16
CA ARG A 32 8.95 -5.24 15.84
C ARG A 32 7.94 -5.48 16.95
N ILE A 33 6.72 -5.81 16.53
CA ILE A 33 5.60 -6.11 17.42
C ILE A 33 5.10 -7.50 17.02
N SER A 34 5.29 -8.49 17.89
CA SER A 34 4.85 -9.86 17.65
C SER A 34 3.33 -9.97 17.53
N ALA A 35 2.89 -10.88 16.68
CA ALA A 35 1.50 -11.25 16.56
C ALA A 35 0.94 -11.87 17.85
N PRO A 36 -0.40 -11.91 18.01
CA PRO A 36 -1.04 -12.70 19.05
C PRO A 36 -0.63 -14.19 18.94
N PRO A 37 -0.03 -14.80 19.98
CA PRO A 37 0.56 -16.15 19.88
C PRO A 37 -0.43 -17.26 19.51
N VAL A 38 -1.72 -17.02 19.73
CA VAL A 38 -2.78 -17.96 19.36
C VAL A 38 -3.00 -17.97 17.86
N LEU A 39 -3.00 -16.80 17.21
CA LEU A 39 -3.21 -16.66 15.77
C LEU A 39 -1.95 -17.07 15.00
N ASP A 40 -0.77 -16.83 15.57
CA ASP A 40 0.51 -17.29 15.02
C ASP A 40 0.55 -18.82 14.86
N LYS A 41 0.14 -19.56 15.89
CA LYS A 41 -0.01 -21.02 15.83
C LYS A 41 -1.04 -21.51 14.82
N LEU A 42 -2.01 -20.66 14.47
CA LEU A 42 -3.05 -20.95 13.48
C LEU A 42 -2.66 -20.50 12.07
N GLN A 43 -1.47 -19.92 11.90
CA GLN A 43 -1.01 -19.30 10.64
C GLN A 43 -1.98 -18.22 10.13
N GLN A 44 -2.64 -17.52 11.06
CA GLN A 44 -3.60 -16.45 10.80
C GLN A 44 -2.97 -15.09 11.14
N VAL A 45 -1.77 -14.84 10.64
CA VAL A 45 -1.01 -13.61 10.91
C VAL A 45 -0.57 -12.98 9.60
N THR A 46 -0.64 -11.66 9.55
CA THR A 46 -0.23 -10.83 8.41
C THR A 46 0.68 -9.71 8.88
N ALA A 47 1.58 -9.26 8.02
CA ALA A 47 2.40 -8.09 8.31
C ALA A 47 1.59 -6.79 8.12
N ASN A 48 1.86 -5.77 8.94
CA ASN A 48 1.27 -4.44 8.80
C ASN A 48 2.34 -3.35 8.64
N ASP A 49 3.49 -3.72 8.09
CA ASP A 49 4.57 -2.79 7.81
C ASP A 49 4.21 -1.82 6.70
N ALA A 50 4.60 -0.56 6.89
CA ALA A 50 4.45 0.52 5.93
C ALA A 50 5.80 1.20 5.73
N ILE A 51 6.07 1.67 4.51
CA ILE A 51 7.32 2.34 4.15
C ILE A 51 7.03 3.76 3.66
N VAL A 52 7.37 4.74 4.50
CA VAL A 52 7.17 6.15 4.19
C VAL A 52 8.40 6.68 3.44
N ASP A 53 8.18 7.36 2.31
CA ASP A 53 9.26 7.97 1.55
C ASP A 53 9.89 9.15 2.31
N PRO A 54 11.11 9.60 1.93
CA PRO A 54 11.81 10.67 2.63
C PRO A 54 11.05 11.99 2.78
N ASP A 55 10.10 12.28 1.88
CA ASP A 55 9.24 13.47 1.93
C ASP A 55 7.95 13.27 2.76
N GLY A 56 7.84 12.16 3.50
CA GLY A 56 6.75 11.87 4.40
C GLY A 56 5.52 11.24 3.74
N LYS A 57 5.56 10.95 2.43
CA LYS A 57 4.43 10.36 1.70
C LYS A 57 4.60 8.85 1.52
N LEU A 58 3.51 8.13 1.68
CA LEU A 58 3.43 6.69 1.46
C LEU A 58 3.09 6.44 -0.02
N ARG A 59 4.09 6.10 -0.83
CA ARG A 59 3.89 5.77 -2.28
C ARG A 59 4.11 4.31 -2.60
N ARG A 60 4.80 3.60 -1.72
CA ARG A 60 5.19 2.21 -1.87
C ARG A 60 4.46 1.38 -0.82
N ALA A 61 4.20 0.12 -1.13
CA ALA A 61 3.61 -0.84 -0.21
C ALA A 61 4.41 -2.13 -0.25
N PHE A 62 4.59 -2.75 0.92
CA PHE A 62 5.05 -4.12 0.99
C PHE A 62 3.94 -5.07 0.57
N LEU A 63 4.25 -5.98 -0.34
CA LEU A 63 3.58 -7.26 -0.47
C LEU A 63 4.15 -8.26 0.53
N TYR A 64 5.49 -8.28 0.65
CA TYR A 64 6.22 -9.04 1.65
C TYR A 64 7.35 -8.18 2.24
N PRO A 65 7.32 -7.81 3.52
CA PRO A 65 8.38 -7.03 4.16
C PRO A 65 9.72 -7.78 4.33
N MET A 66 9.73 -9.12 4.24
CA MET A 66 10.94 -9.98 4.25
C MET A 66 12.03 -9.57 5.26
N PRO A 67 11.76 -9.63 6.58
CA PRO A 67 12.76 -9.30 7.59
C PRO A 67 13.92 -10.30 7.57
N THR A 68 15.12 -9.85 7.93
CA THR A 68 16.34 -10.68 7.94
C THR A 68 16.13 -12.04 8.61
N GLY A 69 16.42 -13.12 7.88
CA GLY A 69 16.29 -14.50 8.37
C GLY A 69 14.89 -15.12 8.27
N ASN A 70 13.93 -14.43 7.63
CA ASN A 70 12.57 -14.94 7.40
C ASN A 70 12.06 -14.49 6.01
N GLU A 71 11.31 -15.35 5.33
CA GLU A 71 10.67 -15.04 4.03
C GLU A 71 9.56 -13.97 4.15
N GLY A 72 9.17 -13.61 5.37
CA GLY A 72 8.21 -12.55 5.66
C GLY A 72 6.76 -12.99 5.45
N LEU A 73 5.87 -12.45 6.29
CA LEU A 73 4.44 -12.69 6.13
C LEU A 73 3.87 -11.78 5.04
N PRO A 74 2.80 -12.19 4.34
CA PRO A 74 2.10 -11.30 3.43
C PRO A 74 1.58 -10.09 4.21
N SER A 75 1.65 -8.91 3.58
CA SER A 75 1.02 -7.71 4.15
C SER A 75 -0.49 -7.90 4.26
N LEU A 76 -1.15 -7.17 5.18
CA LEU A 76 -2.58 -7.27 5.42
C LEU A 76 -3.38 -7.08 4.11
N GLY A 77 -3.06 -6.06 3.33
CA GLY A 77 -3.69 -5.82 2.03
C GLY A 77 -3.51 -6.99 1.04
N LEU A 78 -2.33 -7.59 0.99
CA LEU A 78 -2.09 -8.79 0.17
C LEU A 78 -2.88 -9.99 0.68
N ALA A 79 -2.82 -10.30 1.97
CA ALA A 79 -3.50 -11.44 2.56
C ALA A 79 -5.02 -11.39 2.31
N LEU A 80 -5.63 -10.20 2.45
CA LEU A 80 -7.05 -10.00 2.16
C LEU A 80 -7.37 -10.21 0.67
N ALA A 81 -6.52 -9.72 -0.22
CA ALA A 81 -6.66 -9.96 -1.65
C ALA A 81 -6.55 -11.45 -1.98
N LEU A 82 -5.59 -12.17 -1.39
CA LEU A 82 -5.42 -13.61 -1.59
C LEU A 82 -6.63 -14.41 -1.13
N VAL A 83 -7.18 -14.11 0.06
CA VAL A 83 -8.38 -14.76 0.58
C VAL A 83 -9.57 -14.51 -0.37
N TYR A 84 -9.78 -13.26 -0.79
CA TYR A 84 -10.87 -12.92 -1.70
C TYR A 84 -10.74 -13.58 -3.08
N LEU A 85 -9.53 -13.59 -3.64
CA LEU A 85 -9.25 -14.17 -4.96
C LEU A 85 -9.32 -15.69 -4.93
N LYS A 86 -8.98 -16.33 -3.80
CA LYS A 86 -9.11 -17.78 -3.61
C LYS A 86 -10.56 -18.25 -3.79
N ASP A 87 -11.52 -17.50 -3.25
CA ASP A 87 -12.96 -17.78 -3.44
C ASP A 87 -13.41 -17.61 -4.90
N LYS A 88 -12.62 -16.90 -5.72
CA LYS A 88 -12.80 -16.79 -7.18
C LYS A 88 -12.00 -17.84 -7.97
N GLY A 89 -11.37 -18.80 -7.30
CA GLY A 89 -10.54 -19.83 -7.92
C GLY A 89 -9.15 -19.37 -8.33
N ILE A 90 -8.70 -18.19 -7.88
CA ILE A 90 -7.40 -17.61 -8.23
C ILE A 90 -6.47 -17.76 -7.03
N ASN A 91 -5.45 -18.60 -7.20
CA ASN A 91 -4.42 -18.85 -6.18
C ASN A 91 -3.11 -18.14 -6.56
N PRO A 92 -2.27 -17.76 -5.59
CA PRO A 92 -0.94 -17.23 -5.86
C PRO A 92 -0.07 -18.26 -6.56
N GLN A 93 0.63 -17.82 -7.60
CA GLN A 93 1.55 -18.59 -8.40
C GLN A 93 2.88 -17.85 -8.52
N THR A 94 3.92 -18.60 -8.85
CA THR A 94 5.22 -18.04 -9.20
C THR A 94 5.34 -18.02 -10.72
N SER A 95 5.51 -16.84 -11.30
CA SER A 95 5.77 -16.69 -12.74
C SER A 95 7.12 -17.31 -13.14
N ALA A 96 7.36 -17.45 -14.45
CA ALA A 96 8.63 -17.97 -14.97
C ALA A 96 9.87 -17.17 -14.48
N GLY A 97 9.68 -15.88 -14.16
CA GLY A 97 10.72 -15.01 -13.60
C GLY A 97 10.84 -15.04 -12.08
N GLY A 98 10.17 -15.97 -11.38
CA GLY A 98 10.20 -16.02 -9.91
C GLY A 98 9.30 -14.99 -9.22
N LEU A 99 8.50 -14.24 -9.98
CA LEU A 99 7.68 -13.14 -9.45
C LEU A 99 6.28 -13.60 -9.06
N LEU A 100 5.63 -12.87 -8.13
CA LEU A 100 4.26 -13.12 -7.71
C LEU A 100 3.31 -12.94 -8.90
N GLN A 101 2.54 -13.98 -9.17
CA GLN A 101 1.50 -13.99 -10.19
C GLN A 101 0.14 -14.32 -9.57
N LEU A 102 -0.86 -13.51 -9.89
CA LEU A 102 -2.26 -13.75 -9.54
C LEU A 102 -3.08 -13.79 -10.82
N GLY A 103 -3.60 -14.97 -11.17
CA GLY A 103 -4.26 -15.19 -12.45
C GLY A 103 -3.30 -14.94 -13.62
N SER A 104 -3.67 -14.03 -14.52
CA SER A 104 -2.82 -13.62 -15.65
C SER A 104 -1.89 -12.44 -15.34
N LYS A 105 -1.93 -11.90 -14.12
CA LYS A 105 -1.21 -10.67 -13.75
C LYS A 105 0.03 -10.98 -12.96
N VAL A 106 1.17 -10.49 -13.46
CA VAL A 106 2.45 -10.53 -12.76
C VAL A 106 2.67 -9.18 -12.07
N PHE A 107 2.95 -9.23 -10.77
CA PHE A 107 3.32 -8.07 -9.98
C PHE A 107 4.83 -7.96 -10.04
N VAL A 108 5.36 -6.86 -10.54
CA VAL A 108 6.81 -6.64 -10.62
C VAL A 108 7.23 -5.88 -9.37
N PRO A 109 8.25 -6.35 -8.63
CA PRO A 109 8.74 -5.63 -7.47
C PRO A 109 9.35 -4.29 -7.87
N PHE A 110 9.24 -3.33 -6.97
CA PHE A 110 9.86 -2.03 -7.09
C PHE A 110 11.38 -2.14 -6.97
N GLU A 111 12.10 -1.45 -7.85
CA GLU A 111 13.57 -1.45 -7.90
C GLU A 111 14.18 -0.12 -7.41
N THR A 112 15.46 -0.16 -7.04
CA THR A 112 16.16 0.94 -6.34
C THR A 112 16.21 2.28 -7.11
N ASN A 113 16.09 2.24 -8.44
CA ASN A 113 16.11 3.41 -9.32
C ASN A 113 14.83 3.54 -10.16
N ASP A 114 13.71 2.96 -9.73
CA ASP A 114 12.46 3.03 -10.49
C ASP A 114 11.96 4.48 -10.59
N GLY A 115 11.92 5.06 -11.80
CA GLY A 115 11.44 6.42 -12.02
C GLY A 115 12.21 7.46 -11.22
N GLY A 116 11.51 8.30 -10.43
CA GLY A 116 12.16 9.39 -9.68
C GLY A 116 12.97 8.96 -8.45
N TYR A 117 13.07 7.66 -8.15
CA TYR A 117 13.86 7.16 -7.03
C TYR A 117 15.32 6.99 -7.42
N ILE A 118 16.25 7.32 -6.53
CA ILE A 118 17.69 7.18 -6.76
C ILE A 118 18.29 6.44 -5.56
N ARG A 119 18.84 5.24 -5.81
CA ARG A 119 19.47 4.39 -4.79
C ARG A 119 18.60 4.22 -3.54
N THR A 120 17.29 4.12 -3.73
CA THR A 120 16.36 3.96 -2.61
C THR A 120 16.35 2.51 -2.13
N ASP A 121 15.94 2.31 -0.89
CA ASP A 121 15.80 0.97 -0.33
C ASP A 121 14.64 0.23 -1.01
N ALA A 122 14.99 -0.81 -1.77
CA ALA A 122 14.08 -1.72 -2.46
C ALA A 122 14.00 -3.10 -1.76
N GLY A 123 14.36 -3.18 -0.48
CA GLY A 123 14.32 -4.43 0.28
C GLY A 123 12.91 -5.02 0.42
N GLY A 124 12.81 -6.35 0.46
CA GLY A 124 11.54 -7.06 0.45
C GLY A 124 10.79 -6.94 -0.88
N TYR A 125 9.56 -7.46 -0.92
CA TYR A 125 8.71 -7.39 -2.11
C TYR A 125 7.84 -6.14 -2.03
N GLN A 126 8.30 -5.03 -2.61
CA GLN A 126 7.59 -3.75 -2.64
C GLN A 126 6.90 -3.52 -3.99
N ILE A 127 5.80 -2.76 -4.01
CA ILE A 127 5.18 -2.24 -5.26
C ILE A 127 4.77 -0.78 -5.11
N LEU A 128 4.64 -0.08 -6.24
CA LEU A 128 4.03 1.25 -6.28
C LEU A 128 2.51 1.18 -6.06
N VAL A 129 1.99 2.12 -5.28
CA VAL A 129 0.58 2.15 -4.87
C VAL A 129 -0.24 3.04 -5.81
N ASN A 130 -1.16 2.42 -6.53
CA ASN A 130 -2.20 3.08 -7.31
C ASN A 130 -3.45 3.31 -6.43
N TYR A 131 -3.44 4.37 -5.63
CA TYR A 131 -4.56 4.73 -4.74
C TYR A 131 -5.88 4.92 -5.52
N ARG A 132 -7.02 4.64 -4.87
CA ARG A 132 -8.36 4.98 -5.42
C ARG A 132 -8.69 6.48 -5.33
N GLY A 133 -7.85 7.26 -4.65
CA GLY A 133 -7.95 8.72 -4.57
C GLY A 133 -7.50 9.23 -3.21
N SER A 134 -8.08 10.37 -2.80
CA SER A 134 -7.90 10.96 -1.47
C SER A 134 -8.39 10.03 -0.35
N ALA A 135 -8.14 10.42 0.90
CA ALA A 135 -8.75 9.74 2.06
C ALA A 135 -10.29 9.75 1.99
N MET A 136 -10.90 8.84 2.75
CA MET A 136 -12.36 8.62 2.86
C MET A 136 -13.04 8.22 1.55
N LYS A 137 -12.36 7.43 0.70
CA LYS A 137 -12.96 6.88 -0.54
C LYS A 137 -13.68 5.56 -0.33
N PHE A 138 -13.39 4.86 0.76
CA PHE A 138 -14.08 3.64 1.14
C PHE A 138 -15.26 3.96 2.06
N ARG A 139 -16.30 3.12 2.03
CA ARG A 139 -17.45 3.26 2.91
C ARG A 139 -17.02 2.95 4.36
N ASN A 140 -17.10 3.96 5.22
CA ASN A 140 -16.82 3.83 6.64
C ASN A 140 -18.11 3.68 7.45
N VAL A 141 -18.06 2.84 8.47
CA VAL A 141 -19.16 2.63 9.43
C VAL A 141 -18.59 2.60 10.84
N SER A 142 -19.23 3.33 11.76
CA SER A 142 -18.85 3.32 13.17
C SER A 142 -19.12 1.97 13.80
N VAL A 143 -18.15 1.44 14.55
CA VAL A 143 -18.34 0.23 15.36
C VAL A 143 -19.53 0.41 16.32
N ALA A 144 -19.78 1.62 16.81
CA ALA A 144 -20.92 1.90 17.68
C ALA A 144 -22.27 1.69 16.97
N ASP A 145 -22.36 2.00 15.68
CA ASP A 145 -23.58 1.77 14.89
C ASP A 145 -23.76 0.29 14.56
N VAL A 146 -22.67 -0.44 14.32
CA VAL A 146 -22.71 -1.91 14.18
C VAL A 146 -23.23 -2.55 15.46
N LEU A 147 -22.69 -2.17 16.62
CA LEU A 147 -23.10 -2.71 17.93
C LEU A 147 -24.55 -2.37 18.31
N LYS A 148 -25.09 -1.27 17.77
CA LYS A 148 -26.47 -0.84 17.98
C LYS A 148 -27.44 -1.32 16.90
N ASN A 149 -27.00 -2.19 15.97
CA ASN A 149 -27.78 -2.64 14.82
C ASN A 149 -28.39 -1.49 13.99
N ARG A 150 -27.62 -0.42 13.79
CA ARG A 150 -28.04 0.78 13.02
C ARG A 150 -27.54 0.75 11.57
N ILE A 151 -27.31 -0.45 11.04
CA ILE A 151 -26.78 -0.66 9.68
C ILE A 151 -27.71 -1.61 8.93
N PRO A 152 -27.79 -1.51 7.59
CA PRO A 152 -28.53 -2.49 6.79
C PRO A 152 -27.93 -3.89 6.93
N ASP A 153 -28.76 -4.93 7.07
CA ASP A 153 -28.32 -6.32 7.28
C ASP A 153 -27.45 -6.86 6.15
N ASN A 154 -27.65 -6.37 4.92
CA ASN A 154 -26.89 -6.77 3.74
C ASN A 154 -25.61 -5.95 3.53
N LEU A 155 -25.30 -4.98 4.41
CA LEU A 155 -24.21 -4.05 4.20
C LEU A 155 -22.86 -4.75 4.03
N MET A 156 -22.61 -5.78 4.83
CA MET A 156 -21.31 -6.46 4.92
C MET A 156 -21.25 -7.76 4.09
N ARG A 157 -22.35 -8.19 3.46
CA ARG A 157 -22.37 -9.42 2.67
C ARG A 157 -21.46 -9.29 1.44
N ASP A 158 -20.69 -10.33 1.17
CA ASP A 158 -19.79 -10.47 0.00
C ASP A 158 -18.75 -9.36 -0.11
N ARG A 159 -18.31 -8.81 1.03
CA ARG A 159 -17.34 -7.70 1.10
C ARG A 159 -16.20 -8.02 2.04
N ILE A 160 -15.04 -7.48 1.72
CA ILE A 160 -13.93 -7.36 2.67
C ILE A 160 -14.28 -6.26 3.65
N VAL A 161 -14.32 -6.59 4.94
CA VAL A 161 -14.56 -5.63 6.03
C VAL A 161 -13.27 -5.48 6.81
N LEU A 162 -12.76 -4.26 6.81
CA LEU A 162 -11.59 -3.88 7.59
C LEU A 162 -12.04 -3.17 8.86
N ILE A 163 -11.51 -3.60 10.00
CA ILE A 163 -11.78 -3.00 11.30
C ILE A 163 -10.50 -2.31 11.77
N GLY A 164 -10.56 -1.00 11.91
CA GLY A 164 -9.43 -0.20 12.34
C GLY A 164 -9.88 1.14 12.88
N ALA A 165 -8.99 1.80 13.60
CA ALA A 165 -9.30 3.10 14.16
C ALA A 165 -8.98 4.21 13.15
N GLN A 166 -9.87 5.19 13.07
CA GLN A 166 -9.73 6.38 12.23
C GLN A 166 -9.66 7.66 13.08
N THR A 167 -9.25 7.55 14.33
CA THR A 167 -9.05 8.72 15.21
C THR A 167 -7.61 9.20 15.11
N PRO A 168 -7.35 10.48 14.77
CA PRO A 168 -5.99 11.04 14.61
C PRO A 168 -5.03 10.78 15.78
N SER A 169 -5.56 10.56 16.98
CA SER A 169 -4.80 10.26 18.20
C SER A 169 -3.98 8.98 18.17
N LEU A 170 -4.22 8.06 17.22
CA LEU A 170 -3.58 6.74 17.19
C LEU A 170 -2.29 6.68 16.36
N ASN A 171 -1.78 7.81 15.86
CA ASN A 171 -0.53 7.91 15.07
C ASN A 171 -0.43 6.95 13.87
N ASP A 172 -1.55 6.35 13.44
CA ASP A 172 -1.65 5.46 12.28
C ASP A 172 -2.23 6.22 11.07
N PHE A 173 -1.58 7.34 10.74
CA PHE A 173 -2.01 8.26 9.68
C PHE A 173 -0.83 8.62 8.80
N PHE A 174 -1.04 8.50 7.49
CA PHE A 174 -0.02 8.71 6.48
C PHE A 174 -0.43 9.80 5.51
N TYR A 175 0.54 10.62 5.10
CA TYR A 175 0.37 11.43 3.91
C TYR A 175 0.50 10.53 2.67
N THR A 176 -0.33 10.80 1.67
CA THR A 176 -0.33 10.10 0.39
C THR A 176 -0.12 11.13 -0.72
N PRO A 177 0.13 10.71 -1.98
CA PRO A 177 0.13 11.62 -3.13
C PRO A 177 -1.16 12.44 -3.26
N TYR A 178 -2.29 11.95 -2.74
CA TYR A 178 -3.59 12.60 -2.76
C TYR A 178 -3.91 13.41 -1.50
N SER A 179 -2.96 13.54 -0.56
CA SER A 179 -3.19 14.27 0.69
C SER A 179 -3.14 15.78 0.50
N SER A 180 -2.31 16.29 -0.39
CA SER A 180 -2.15 17.73 -0.62
C SER A 180 -3.12 18.21 -1.70
N ASN A 181 -3.74 19.37 -1.48
CA ASN A 181 -4.47 20.10 -2.52
C ASN A 181 -4.13 21.60 -2.43
N PHE A 182 -4.47 22.37 -3.46
CA PHE A 182 -4.14 23.80 -3.54
C PHE A 182 -5.05 24.72 -2.69
N SER A 183 -6.12 24.19 -2.12
CA SER A 183 -7.22 25.01 -1.58
C SER A 183 -7.64 24.66 -0.14
N ALA A 184 -7.05 23.63 0.46
CA ALA A 184 -7.38 23.16 1.79
C ALA A 184 -6.18 22.50 2.48
N SER A 185 -6.30 22.31 3.78
CA SER A 185 -5.29 21.63 4.58
C SER A 185 -5.10 20.18 4.10
N PRO A 186 -3.85 19.66 4.13
CA PRO A 186 -3.60 18.28 3.75
C PRO A 186 -4.41 17.27 4.58
N ILE A 187 -5.00 16.29 3.91
CA ILE A 187 -5.80 15.24 4.56
C ILE A 187 -4.99 13.96 4.61
N GLN A 188 -4.70 13.46 5.81
CA GLN A 188 -4.03 12.18 6.00
C GLN A 188 -4.99 10.99 5.81
N MET A 189 -4.44 9.87 5.36
CA MET A 189 -5.16 8.61 5.21
C MET A 189 -4.80 7.68 6.38
N SER A 190 -5.81 7.05 7.00
CA SER A 190 -5.56 6.06 8.07
C SER A 190 -4.85 4.82 7.53
N GLY A 191 -4.05 4.15 8.35
CA GLY A 191 -3.37 2.90 7.99
C GLY A 191 -4.33 1.80 7.52
N VAL A 192 -5.51 1.69 8.14
CA VAL A 192 -6.57 0.77 7.70
C VAL A 192 -7.07 1.09 6.28
N GLU A 193 -7.21 2.37 5.93
CA GLU A 193 -7.60 2.78 4.58
C GLU A 193 -6.46 2.58 3.57
N PHE A 194 -5.21 2.70 3.99
CA PHE A 194 -4.06 2.32 3.17
C PHE A 194 -4.09 0.83 2.82
N GLN A 195 -4.32 -0.05 3.79
CA GLN A 195 -4.45 -1.49 3.55
C GLN A 195 -5.67 -1.81 2.66
N ALA A 196 -6.76 -1.05 2.79
CA ALA A 196 -7.91 -1.12 1.88
C ALA A 196 -7.54 -0.77 0.43
N ASN A 197 -6.73 0.28 0.23
CA ASN A 197 -6.22 0.65 -1.10
C ASN A 197 -5.33 -0.45 -1.69
N LEU A 198 -4.45 -1.05 -0.89
CA LEU A 198 -3.58 -2.13 -1.35
C LEU A 198 -4.39 -3.36 -1.77
N ALA A 199 -5.28 -3.86 -0.91
CA ALA A 199 -6.17 -4.98 -1.24
C ALA A 199 -7.00 -4.68 -2.49
N SER A 200 -7.57 -3.48 -2.54
CA SER A 200 -8.35 -3.02 -3.69
C SER A 200 -7.54 -2.94 -4.98
N GLN A 201 -6.30 -2.50 -4.93
CA GLN A 201 -5.43 -2.45 -6.11
C GLN A 201 -5.17 -3.85 -6.62
N LEU A 202 -4.80 -4.78 -5.75
CA LEU A 202 -4.51 -6.17 -6.14
C LEU A 202 -5.74 -6.84 -6.75
N ILE A 203 -6.89 -6.76 -6.08
CA ILE A 203 -8.15 -7.37 -6.55
C ILE A 203 -8.57 -6.78 -7.90
N SER A 204 -8.63 -5.45 -8.02
CA SER A 204 -9.06 -4.81 -9.28
C SER A 204 -8.03 -4.97 -10.40
N THR A 205 -6.74 -5.16 -10.09
CA THR A 205 -5.74 -5.49 -11.12
C THR A 205 -6.02 -6.86 -11.73
N VAL A 206 -6.38 -7.83 -10.89
CA VAL A 206 -6.61 -9.23 -11.29
C VAL A 206 -7.99 -9.42 -11.94
N LEU A 207 -9.04 -8.80 -11.39
CA LEU A 207 -10.42 -9.01 -11.84
C LEU A 207 -10.91 -7.97 -12.86
N ASP A 208 -10.46 -6.72 -12.73
CA ASP A 208 -10.97 -5.59 -13.52
C ASP A 208 -9.93 -5.03 -14.51
N ASP A 209 -8.79 -5.70 -14.68
CA ASP A 209 -7.66 -5.26 -15.50
C ASP A 209 -7.14 -3.84 -15.16
N ARG A 210 -7.35 -3.39 -13.91
CA ARG A 210 -6.87 -2.08 -13.46
C ARG A 210 -5.33 -2.00 -13.63
N PRO A 211 -4.79 -0.96 -14.26
CA PRO A 211 -3.35 -0.88 -14.51
C PRO A 211 -2.56 -0.70 -13.21
N LEU A 212 -1.46 -1.45 -13.10
CA LEU A 212 -0.40 -1.16 -12.16
C LEU A 212 0.37 0.08 -12.61
N LEU A 213 0.90 0.84 -11.65
CA LEU A 213 1.85 1.90 -11.98
C LEU A 213 3.11 1.24 -12.54
N LYS A 214 3.56 1.72 -13.69
CA LYS A 214 4.78 1.27 -14.36
C LYS A 214 5.72 2.45 -14.50
N VAL A 215 6.99 2.20 -14.30
CA VAL A 215 8.05 3.15 -14.62
C VAL A 215 8.59 2.87 -16.02
N TRP A 216 9.27 3.86 -16.60
CA TRP A 216 9.97 3.67 -17.86
C TRP A 216 11.25 2.87 -17.62
N THR A 217 11.74 2.21 -18.66
CA THR A 217 13.06 1.59 -18.61
C THR A 217 14.13 2.67 -18.64
N ASP A 218 15.27 2.42 -18.01
CA ASP A 218 16.39 3.37 -17.92
C ASP A 218 16.79 3.97 -19.29
N PRO A 219 16.85 3.21 -20.41
CA PRO A 219 17.16 3.79 -21.70
C PRO A 219 16.09 4.78 -22.20
N LEU A 220 14.81 4.48 -21.96
CA LEU A 220 13.71 5.35 -22.39
C LEU A 220 13.67 6.62 -21.53
N GLU A 221 13.94 6.50 -20.23
CA GLU A 221 14.09 7.62 -19.33
C GLU A 221 15.29 8.51 -19.73
N MET A 222 16.44 7.91 -20.03
CA MET A 222 17.62 8.65 -20.50
C MET A 222 17.34 9.41 -21.80
N LEU A 223 16.68 8.75 -22.78
CA LEU A 223 16.28 9.39 -24.03
C LEU A 223 15.35 10.58 -23.78
N TRP A 224 14.42 10.46 -22.84
CA TRP A 224 13.52 11.54 -22.46
C TRP A 224 14.24 12.72 -21.83
N ILE A 225 15.15 12.45 -20.88
CA ILE A 225 15.95 13.48 -20.22
C ILE A 225 16.80 14.23 -21.25
N VAL A 226 17.51 13.50 -22.12
CA VAL A 226 18.33 14.10 -23.18
C VAL A 226 17.48 14.92 -24.16
N SER A 227 16.28 14.44 -24.50
CA SER A 227 15.36 15.16 -25.38
C SER A 227 14.95 16.51 -24.78
N TRP A 228 14.56 16.54 -23.50
CA TRP A 228 14.21 17.79 -22.83
C TRP A 228 15.40 18.71 -22.60
N ALA A 229 16.58 18.15 -22.31
CA ALA A 229 17.81 18.93 -22.20
C ALA A 229 18.16 19.60 -23.54
N ALA A 230 18.02 18.88 -24.66
CA ALA A 230 18.25 19.43 -26.00
C ALA A 230 17.24 20.52 -26.36
N ILE A 231 15.94 20.30 -26.08
CA ILE A 231 14.89 21.31 -26.30
C ILE A 231 15.20 22.57 -25.48
N GLY A 232 15.54 22.41 -24.19
CA GLY A 232 15.91 23.53 -23.33
C GLY A 232 17.14 24.30 -23.81
N ALA A 233 18.17 23.60 -24.30
CA ALA A 233 19.35 24.23 -24.87
C ALA A 233 19.01 25.04 -26.14
N VAL A 234 18.19 24.47 -27.04
CA VAL A 234 17.77 25.13 -28.28
C VAL A 234 16.92 26.36 -28.00
N THR A 235 16.00 26.31 -27.04
CA THR A 235 15.16 27.47 -26.70
C THR A 235 15.98 28.61 -26.08
N ILE A 236 16.97 28.29 -25.24
CA ILE A 236 17.89 29.30 -24.68
C ILE A 236 18.75 29.92 -25.79
N CYS A 237 19.34 29.12 -26.69
CA CYS A 237 20.15 29.63 -27.80
C CYS A 237 19.35 30.47 -28.80
N ASN A 238 18.09 30.11 -29.06
CA ASN A 238 17.20 30.88 -29.93
C ASN A 238 16.75 32.20 -29.28
N CYS A 239 16.68 32.26 -27.94
CA CYS A 239 16.42 33.50 -27.22
C CYS A 239 17.60 34.48 -27.34
N ASP A 240 18.83 33.96 -27.27
CA ASP A 240 20.06 34.78 -27.33
C ASP A 240 20.36 35.33 -28.74
N SER A 241 20.01 34.58 -29.78
CA SER A 241 20.21 34.98 -31.19
C SER A 241 19.16 35.94 -31.75
N GLY A 242 18.07 36.21 -31.01
CA GLY A 242 16.89 36.97 -31.46
C GLY A 242 16.84 38.47 -31.15
N ASN A 243 17.88 39.04 -30.51
CA ASN A 243 18.00 40.41 -29.93
C ASN A 243 17.54 40.59 -28.47
N ARG A 244 18.48 41.10 -27.66
CA ARG A 244 18.29 41.87 -26.41
C ARG A 244 17.43 41.18 -25.35
N CYS A 245 18.10 40.42 -24.47
CA CYS A 245 17.71 40.36 -23.06
C CYS A 245 17.85 41.77 -22.46
N SER A 246 16.78 42.58 -22.58
CA SER A 246 16.63 43.78 -21.77
C SER A 246 16.44 43.32 -20.33
N TYR A 247 17.48 43.48 -19.51
CA TYR A 247 17.36 43.43 -18.07
C TYR A 247 16.28 44.42 -17.64
N TYR A 248 15.19 43.91 -17.07
CA TYR A 248 14.37 44.68 -16.13
C TYR A 248 13.88 43.76 -15.02
N LEU A 249 14.31 44.16 -13.81
CA LEU A 249 14.00 43.71 -12.45
C LEU A 249 14.65 42.40 -11.99
#